data_AF-A0A0D2RFR1-F1
#
_entry.id   AF-A0A0D2RFR1-F1
#
_cell.length_a   1.000
_cell.length_b   1.000
_cell.length_c   1.000
_cell.angle_alpha   90.00
_cell.angle_beta   90.00
_cell.angle_gamma   90.00
#
_symmetry.space_group_name_H-M   'P 1'
#
loop_
_entity.id
_entity.type
_entity.pdbx_description
1 polymer ?
#
loop_
_entity_poly.entity_id
_entity_poly.type
_entity_poly.pdbx_seq_one_letter_code
_entity_poly.pdbx_strand_id
1 'polypeptide(L)'
;MAPFLSLRVAVRSRKGFKSKSRAKHGKMRGTKELRGRVERLKTEMEKRNEERKDIRERQRQVKDKVTAIEAECEELKRETRFIVQQTARTQIKLGLMFRILKARETGHLDEAALLTQMLRSVKCIFC
;
A
#
# COMPACT_ATOMS: atom_id res chain seq x y z
N MET A 1 -32.11 55.74 -83.80
CA MET A 1 -32.55 54.58 -84.59
C MET A 1 -31.59 53.43 -84.34
N ALA A 2 -32.09 52.31 -83.84
CA ALA A 2 -31.32 51.06 -83.69
C ALA A 2 -31.69 50.10 -84.83
N PRO A 3 -30.79 49.17 -85.18
CA PRO A 3 -31.23 47.83 -85.56
C PRO A 3 -30.48 46.75 -84.76
N PHE A 4 -31.22 45.89 -84.04
CA PHE A 4 -31.54 44.51 -84.48
C PHE A 4 -30.29 43.61 -84.57
N LEU A 5 -29.93 42.85 -83.53
CA LEU A 5 -30.49 41.57 -83.03
C LEU A 5 -29.78 40.32 -83.58
N SER A 6 -29.65 39.35 -82.68
CA SER A 6 -29.23 37.94 -82.83
C SER A 6 -27.74 37.68 -82.60
N LEU A 7 -27.28 36.62 -81.93
CA LEU A 7 -27.95 35.46 -81.31
C LEU A 7 -26.94 34.79 -80.36
N ARG A 8 -27.39 34.44 -79.13
CA ARG A 8 -27.01 33.31 -78.22
C ARG A 8 -25.51 32.92 -78.11
N VAL A 9 -24.96 32.64 -76.94
CA VAL A 9 -25.28 31.46 -76.10
C VAL A 9 -24.91 31.72 -74.64
N ALA A 10 -25.85 31.44 -73.75
CA ALA A 10 -25.67 31.39 -72.31
C ALA A 10 -24.78 30.21 -71.91
N VAL A 11 -23.61 30.49 -71.32
CA VAL A 11 -22.84 29.47 -70.61
C VAL A 11 -23.52 29.21 -69.28
N ARG A 12 -24.42 28.23 -69.31
CA ARG A 12 -25.12 27.67 -68.15
C ARG A 12 -24.07 26.96 -67.27
N SER A 13 -23.49 27.67 -66.31
CA SER A 13 -22.62 27.08 -65.30
C SER A 13 -23.44 26.03 -64.52
N ARG A 14 -23.22 24.75 -64.81
CA ARG A 14 -23.73 23.65 -63.99
C ARG A 14 -22.98 23.64 -62.66
N LYS A 15 -23.33 24.55 -61.74
CA LYS A 15 -23.18 24.26 -60.32
C LYS A 15 -24.22 23.19 -59.99
N GLY A 16 -23.82 21.94 -60.19
CA GLY A 16 -24.59 20.79 -59.76
C GLY A 16 -24.97 20.98 -58.29
N PHE A 17 -26.28 21.01 -58.04
CA PHE A 17 -26.88 20.93 -56.72
C PHE A 17 -26.44 19.60 -56.10
N LYS A 18 -25.23 19.53 -55.52
CA LYS A 18 -24.82 18.39 -54.72
C LYS A 18 -25.71 18.39 -53.48
N SER A 19 -26.56 17.37 -53.42
CA SER A 19 -27.67 17.22 -52.52
C SER A 19 -27.30 17.49 -51.06
N LYS A 20 -28.00 18.46 -50.43
CA LYS A 20 -27.93 18.72 -48.98
C LYS A 20 -28.14 17.45 -48.13
N SER A 21 -28.72 16.38 -48.71
CA SER A 21 -28.92 15.08 -48.06
C SER A 21 -27.61 14.33 -47.79
N ARG A 22 -26.60 14.39 -48.68
CA ARG A 22 -25.32 13.66 -48.52
C ARG A 22 -24.47 14.25 -47.39
N ALA A 23 -24.45 15.57 -47.26
CA ALA A 23 -23.78 16.27 -46.17
C ALA A 23 -24.46 16.06 -44.80
N LYS A 24 -25.80 16.00 -44.77
CA LYS A 24 -26.57 15.65 -43.56
C LYS A 24 -26.31 14.20 -43.12
N HIS A 25 -26.27 13.25 -44.05
CA HIS A 25 -25.98 11.85 -43.74
C HIS A 25 -24.57 11.63 -43.17
N GLY A 26 -23.56 12.35 -43.71
CA GLY A 26 -22.19 12.31 -43.18
C GLY A 26 -22.09 12.87 -41.76
N LYS A 27 -22.72 14.02 -41.49
CA LYS A 27 -22.81 14.60 -40.13
C LYS A 27 -23.51 13.65 -39.15
N MET A 28 -24.62 13.03 -39.55
CA MET A 28 -25.38 12.09 -38.69
C MET A 28 -24.61 10.79 -38.43
N ARG A 29 -23.80 10.32 -39.38
CA ARG A 29 -22.94 9.13 -39.19
C ARG A 29 -21.78 9.43 -38.23
N GLY A 30 -21.14 10.60 -38.38
CA GLY A 30 -20.08 11.05 -37.46
C GLY A 30 -20.58 11.26 -36.03
N THR A 31 -21.78 11.83 -35.84
CA THR A 31 -22.36 11.98 -34.50
C THR A 31 -22.75 10.64 -33.85
N LYS A 32 -23.22 9.66 -34.64
CA LYS A 32 -23.47 8.29 -34.14
C LYS A 32 -22.17 7.59 -33.72
N GLU A 33 -21.10 7.75 -34.49
CA GLU A 33 -19.80 7.16 -34.16
C GLU A 33 -19.20 7.79 -32.89
N LEU A 34 -19.26 9.12 -32.77
CA LEU A 34 -18.84 9.83 -31.57
C LEU A 34 -19.65 9.40 -30.33
N ARG A 35 -20.98 9.26 -30.46
CA ARG A 35 -21.83 8.74 -29.39
C ARG A 35 -21.38 7.33 -28.96
N GLY A 36 -21.10 6.44 -29.90
CA GLY A 36 -20.59 5.10 -29.59
C GLY A 36 -19.23 5.11 -28.89
N ARG A 37 -18.34 6.04 -29.25
CA ARG A 37 -17.05 6.23 -28.55
C ARG A 37 -17.26 6.74 -27.12
N VAL A 38 -18.17 7.70 -26.93
CA VAL A 38 -18.50 8.23 -25.60
C VAL A 38 -19.09 7.16 -24.69
N GLU A 39 -20.02 6.33 -25.19
CA GLU A 39 -20.59 5.24 -24.38
C GLU A 39 -19.52 4.20 -23.99
N ARG A 40 -18.63 3.81 -24.91
CA ARG A 40 -17.49 2.94 -24.58
C ARG A 40 -16.55 3.55 -23.54
N LEU A 41 -16.31 4.86 -23.62
CA LEU A 41 -15.48 5.56 -22.63
C LEU A 41 -16.15 5.58 -21.25
N LYS A 42 -17.47 5.76 -21.18
CA LYS A 42 -18.22 5.69 -19.92
C LYS A 42 -18.12 4.32 -19.27
N THR A 43 -18.34 3.25 -20.04
CA THR A 43 -18.25 1.87 -19.50
C THR A 43 -16.83 1.55 -19.01
N GLU A 44 -15.81 1.99 -19.75
CA GLU A 44 -14.41 1.86 -19.34
C GLU A 44 -14.09 2.66 -18.06
N MET A 45 -14.66 3.86 -17.94
CA MET A 45 -14.52 4.67 -16.73
C MET A 45 -15.19 4.03 -15.52
N GLU A 46 -16.39 3.48 -15.67
CA GLU A 46 -17.12 2.77 -14.62
C GLU A 46 -16.32 1.56 -14.12
N LYS A 47 -15.86 0.71 -15.05
CA LYS A 47 -15.00 -0.44 -14.74
C LYS A 47 -13.74 -0.04 -13.97
N ARG A 48 -13.03 1.01 -14.44
CA ARG A 48 -11.84 1.50 -13.74
C ARG A 48 -12.18 2.09 -12.37
N ASN A 49 -13.35 2.68 -12.20
CA ASN A 49 -13.78 3.21 -10.90
C ASN A 49 -14.04 2.07 -9.90
N GLU A 50 -14.63 0.96 -10.34
CA GLU A 50 -14.79 -0.26 -9.54
C GLU A 50 -13.44 -0.86 -9.17
N GLU A 51 -12.55 -1.07 -10.15
CA GLU A 51 -11.19 -1.57 -9.91
C GLU A 51 -10.43 -0.68 -8.89
N ARG A 52 -10.57 0.64 -9.00
CA ARG A 52 -9.96 1.59 -8.04
C ARG A 52 -10.59 1.54 -6.66
N LYS A 53 -11.87 1.19 -6.52
CA LYS A 53 -12.51 0.98 -5.21
C LYS A 53 -11.95 -0.30 -4.57
N ASP A 54 -11.89 -1.39 -5.34
CA ASP A 54 -11.36 -2.67 -4.87
C ASP A 54 -9.89 -2.56 -4.44
N ILE A 55 -9.06 -1.86 -5.21
CA ILE A 55 -7.66 -1.61 -4.84
C ILE A 55 -7.59 -0.84 -3.53
N ARG A 56 -8.40 0.20 -3.36
CA ARG A 56 -8.40 1.01 -2.13
C ARG A 56 -8.82 0.20 -0.92
N GLU A 57 -9.82 -0.67 -1.08
CA GLU A 57 -10.28 -1.54 -0.01
C GLU A 57 -9.22 -2.57 0.38
N ARG A 58 -8.62 -3.24 -0.60
CA ARG A 58 -7.49 -4.16 -0.36
C ARG A 58 -6.31 -3.46 0.31
N GLN A 59 -5.98 -2.23 -0.11
CA GLN A 59 -4.92 -1.45 0.52
C GLN A 59 -5.22 -1.12 1.99
N ARG A 60 -6.48 -0.82 2.33
CA ARG A 60 -6.88 -0.62 3.73
C ARG A 60 -6.70 -1.88 4.55
N GLN A 61 -7.20 -3.01 4.05
CA GLN A 61 -7.06 -4.30 4.72
C GLN A 61 -5.60 -4.69 4.94
N VAL A 62 -4.72 -4.45 3.95
CA VAL A 62 -3.29 -4.70 4.10
C VAL A 62 -2.68 -3.78 5.16
N LYS A 63 -3.03 -2.49 5.17
CA LYS A 63 -2.54 -1.56 6.19
C LYS A 63 -2.96 -1.97 7.59
N ASP A 64 -4.24 -2.31 7.79
CA ASP A 64 -4.77 -2.71 9.09
C ASP A 64 -4.05 -3.97 9.61
N LYS A 65 -3.81 -4.95 8.73
CA LYS A 65 -3.02 -6.16 9.06
C LYS A 65 -1.58 -5.84 9.42
N VAL A 66 -0.92 -4.96 8.66
CA VAL A 66 0.46 -4.55 8.96
C VAL A 66 0.54 -3.85 10.31
N THR A 67 -0.38 -2.93 10.60
CA THR A 67 -0.42 -2.25 11.91
C THR A 67 -0.66 -3.22 13.06
N ALA A 68 -1.51 -4.24 12.88
CA ALA A 68 -1.70 -5.29 13.88
C ALA A 68 -0.42 -6.10 14.12
N ILE A 69 0.26 -6.51 13.05
CA ILE A 69 1.55 -7.22 13.12
C ILE A 69 2.61 -6.37 13.82
N GLU A 70 2.68 -5.08 13.51
CA GLU A 70 3.62 -4.16 14.15
C GLU A 70 3.37 -4.06 15.67
N ALA A 71 2.10 -3.99 16.09
CA ALA A 71 1.74 -3.97 17.50
C ALA A 71 2.13 -5.28 18.23
N GLU A 72 1.83 -6.43 17.64
CA GLU A 72 2.25 -7.75 18.16
C GLU A 72 3.79 -7.85 18.23
N CYS A 73 4.49 -7.37 17.21
CA CYS A 73 5.96 -7.34 17.20
C CYS A 73 6.53 -6.51 18.36
N GLU A 74 5.94 -5.36 18.68
CA GLU A 74 6.38 -4.54 19.80
C GLU A 74 6.09 -5.17 21.17
N GLU A 75 4.99 -5.92 21.29
CA GLU A 75 4.71 -6.73 22.47
C GLU A 75 5.74 -7.86 22.64
N LEU A 76 5.98 -8.66 21.61
CA LEU A 76 6.99 -9.73 21.62
C LEU A 76 8.39 -9.20 21.94
N LYS A 77 8.77 -8.02 21.43
CA LYS A 77 10.03 -7.36 21.79
C LYS A 77 10.09 -7.01 23.28
N ARG A 78 8.99 -6.53 23.88
CA ARG A 78 8.92 -6.21 25.32
C ARG A 78 9.07 -7.47 26.16
N GLU A 79 8.33 -8.53 25.83
CA GLU A 79 8.41 -9.82 26.51
C GLU A 79 9.80 -10.44 26.41
N THR A 80 10.38 -10.45 25.20
CA THR A 80 11.72 -10.99 24.96
C THR A 80 12.76 -10.23 25.79
N ARG A 81 12.71 -8.90 25.83
CA ARG A 81 13.61 -8.10 26.69
C ARG A 81 13.47 -8.48 28.15
N PHE A 82 12.24 -8.68 28.63
CA PHE A 82 12.00 -9.11 29.99
C PHE A 82 12.60 -10.51 30.26
N ILE A 83 12.36 -11.48 29.38
CA ILE A 83 12.90 -12.85 29.50
C ILE A 83 14.42 -12.85 29.48
N VAL A 84 15.05 -12.09 28.58
CA VAL A 84 16.51 -11.97 28.50
C VAL A 84 17.08 -11.40 29.80
N GLN A 85 16.46 -10.35 30.35
CA GLN A 85 16.90 -9.78 31.63
C GLN A 85 16.74 -10.75 32.79
N GLN A 86 15.63 -11.49 32.85
CA GLN A 86 15.42 -12.52 33.88
C GLN A 86 16.43 -13.66 33.73
N THR A 87 16.64 -14.14 32.50
CA THR A 87 17.59 -15.21 32.20
C THR A 87 19.00 -14.82 32.61
N ALA A 88 19.47 -13.61 32.27
CA ALA A 88 20.78 -13.11 32.67
C ALA A 88 20.93 -13.06 34.20
N ARG A 89 19.92 -12.59 34.92
CA ARG A 89 19.93 -12.57 36.39
C ARG A 89 20.00 -13.99 36.97
N THR A 90 19.24 -14.93 36.44
CA THR A 90 19.26 -16.33 36.87
C THR A 90 20.62 -16.96 36.61
N GLN A 91 21.22 -16.73 35.45
CA GLN A 91 22.56 -17.20 35.13
C GLN A 91 23.62 -16.64 36.09
N ILE A 92 23.55 -15.34 36.43
CA ILE A 92 24.43 -14.73 37.43
C ILE A 92 24.26 -15.40 38.79
N LYS A 93 23.02 -15.61 39.24
CA LYS A 93 22.74 -16.29 40.53
C LYS A 93 23.32 -17.69 40.56
N LEU A 94 23.07 -18.49 39.52
CA LEU A 94 23.61 -19.84 39.42
C LEU A 94 25.15 -19.82 39.43
N GLY A 95 25.77 -18.93 38.65
CA GLY A 95 27.22 -18.77 38.63
C GLY A 95 27.81 -18.41 40.00
N LEU A 96 27.17 -17.51 40.74
CA LEU A 96 27.56 -17.19 42.11
C LEU A 96 27.38 -18.38 43.06
N MET A 97 26.26 -19.10 42.98
CA MET A 97 26.00 -20.29 43.79
C MET A 97 27.08 -21.36 43.57
N PHE A 98 27.44 -21.65 42.32
CA PHE A 98 28.51 -22.60 42.01
C PHE A 98 29.87 -22.15 42.57
N ARG A 99 30.20 -20.86 42.44
CA ARG A 99 31.45 -20.32 43.01
C ARG A 99 31.49 -20.41 44.54
N ILE A 100 30.37 -20.16 45.22
CA ILE A 100 30.26 -20.32 46.68
C ILE A 100 30.51 -21.77 47.08
N LEU A 101 29.90 -22.74 46.39
CA LEU A 101 30.11 -24.15 46.67
C LEU A 101 31.59 -24.53 46.51
N LYS A 102 32.22 -24.09 45.42
CA LYS A 102 33.65 -24.33 45.17
C LYS A 102 34.55 -23.69 46.24
N ALA A 103 34.31 -22.44 46.60
CA ALA A 103 35.09 -21.74 47.63
C ALA A 103 34.97 -22.42 49.00
N ARG A 104 33.78 -22.94 49.34
CA ARG A 104 33.59 -23.73 50.56
C ARG A 104 34.33 -25.06 50.52
N GLU A 105 34.29 -25.75 49.38
CA GLU A 105 35.00 -27.01 49.17
C GLU A 105 36.53 -26.84 49.30
N THR A 106 37.08 -25.75 48.78
CA THR A 106 38.52 -25.46 48.84
C THR A 106 38.97 -24.73 50.11
N GLY A 107 38.05 -24.44 51.04
CA GLY A 107 38.35 -23.78 52.32
C GLY A 107 38.53 -22.25 52.26
N HIS A 108 38.21 -21.59 51.14
CA HIS A 108 38.22 -20.13 51.00
C HIS A 108 36.94 -19.51 51.59
N LEU A 109 36.83 -19.50 52.93
CA LEU A 109 35.62 -19.07 53.64
C LEU A 109 35.34 -17.57 53.51
N ASP A 110 36.38 -16.76 53.42
CA ASP A 110 36.32 -15.31 53.16
C ASP A 110 35.76 -15.01 51.76
N GLU A 111 36.26 -15.71 50.73
CA GLU A 111 35.73 -15.62 49.37
C GLU A 111 34.26 -16.09 49.32
N ALA A 112 33.94 -17.20 49.98
CA ALA A 112 32.57 -17.70 50.07
C ALA A 112 31.63 -16.69 50.76
N ALA A 113 32.10 -15.99 51.80
CA ALA A 113 31.33 -14.95 52.47
C ALA A 113 31.09 -13.74 51.55
N LEU A 114 32.11 -13.27 50.84
CA LEU A 114 32.01 -12.19 49.87
C LEU A 114 31.03 -12.52 48.73
N LEU A 115 31.16 -13.71 48.13
CA LEU A 115 30.25 -14.18 47.08
C LEU A 115 28.80 -14.33 47.58
N THR A 116 28.62 -14.74 48.84
CA THR A 116 27.29 -14.81 49.47
C THR A 116 26.67 -13.41 49.63
N GLN A 117 27.46 -12.40 49.99
CA GLN A 117 26.99 -11.01 50.03
C GLN A 117 26.60 -10.51 48.63
N MET A 118 27.41 -10.81 47.61
CA MET A 118 27.08 -10.50 46.22
C MET A 118 25.79 -11.19 45.77
N LEU A 119 25.59 -12.46 46.11
CA LEU A 119 24.37 -13.20 45.75
C LEU A 119 23.11 -12.55 46.34
N ARG A 120 23.19 -12.04 47.57
CA ARG A 120 22.08 -11.31 48.23
C ARG A 120 21.76 -9.97 47.56
N SER A 121 22.74 -9.31 46.94
CA SER A 121 22.51 -8.04 46.23
C SER A 121 21.86 -8.22 44.86
N VAL A 122 21.87 -9.43 44.29
CA VAL A 122 21.13 -9.77 43.07
C VAL A 122 19.63 -9.91 43.40
N LYS A 123 18.94 -8.77 43.41
CA LYS A 123 17.50 -8.67 43.74
C LYS A 123 16.66 -9.75 43.02
N CYS A 124 15.83 -10.47 43.78
CA CYS A 124 14.69 -11.23 43.27
C CYS A 124 13.58 -10.24 42.90
N ILE A 125 12.94 -10.42 41.73
CA ILE A 125 11.67 -9.75 41.41
C ILE A 125 10.46 -10.61 41.87
N PHE A 126 10.69 -11.88 42.22
CA PHE A 126 9.67 -12.85 42.62
C PHE A 126 9.59 -13.12 44.14
N CYS A 127 10.03 -12.17 44.98
CA CYS A 127 9.74 -12.20 46.43
C CYS A 127 8.87 -11.01 46.79
#